data_AF-A0A535Z356-F1
#
_entry.id   AF-A0A535Z356-F1
#
_cell.length_a   1.000
_cell.length_b   1.000
_cell.length_c   1.000
_cell.angle_alpha   90.00
_cell.angle_beta   90.00
_cell.angle_gamma   90.00
#
_symmetry.space_group_name_H-M   'P 1'
#
loop_
_entity.id
_entity.type
_entity.pdbx_description
1 polymer ?
#
loop_
_entity_poly.entity_id
_entity_poly.type
_entity_poly.pdbx_seq_one_letter_code
_entity_poly.pdbx_strand_id
1 'polypeptide(L)'
;MPAHAADPNTLADRLAQVQLEQARQHQRLSQLQGQQSQARQTLAALEAQLALSNADLAPIATQAQALEARIADAQMQLSHDQLAYLQHLRAFQADIRKIYALGGMRWFEFVFSARSFDDLLNRTIYLQQISVSELHLARKLRAERDTLEEQRQLLAQARADLAPLLDTL
;
A
#
# COMPACT_ATOMS: atom_id res chain seq x y z
N MET A 1 -62.33 -68.89 18.41
CA MET A 1 -61.39 -67.76 18.45
C MET A 1 -62.22 -66.48 18.43
N PRO A 2 -62.40 -65.77 19.57
CA PRO A 2 -63.27 -64.61 19.61
C PRO A 2 -62.55 -63.39 19.04
N ALA A 3 -63.16 -62.77 18.01
CA ALA A 3 -62.77 -61.46 17.52
C ALA A 3 -63.05 -60.45 18.64
N HIS A 4 -62.00 -59.87 19.23
CA HIS A 4 -62.13 -58.75 20.15
C HIS A 4 -62.62 -57.54 19.33
N ALA A 5 -63.91 -57.26 19.37
CA ALA A 5 -64.43 -55.97 18.93
C ALA A 5 -63.78 -54.91 19.83
N ALA A 6 -62.92 -54.07 19.26
CA ALA A 6 -62.32 -52.97 19.99
C ALA A 6 -63.45 -52.07 20.56
N ASP A 7 -63.41 -51.86 21.87
CA ASP A 7 -64.42 -51.09 22.61
C ASP A 7 -64.48 -49.66 22.02
N PRO A 8 -65.64 -49.15 21.57
CA PRO A 8 -65.76 -47.86 20.88
C PRO A 8 -65.14 -46.69 21.64
N ASN A 9 -65.08 -46.76 22.97
CA ASN A 9 -64.42 -45.75 23.81
C ASN A 9 -62.89 -45.69 23.57
N THR A 10 -62.24 -46.85 23.36
CA THR A 10 -60.79 -46.93 23.08
C THR A 10 -60.40 -46.43 21.69
N LEU A 11 -61.32 -46.53 20.72
CA LEU A 11 -61.11 -45.98 19.37
C LEU A 11 -61.25 -44.45 19.36
N ALA A 12 -62.21 -43.91 20.12
CA ALA A 12 -62.38 -42.48 20.29
C ALA A 12 -61.14 -41.83 20.95
N ASP A 13 -60.60 -42.46 22.00
CA ASP A 13 -59.39 -41.97 22.68
C ASP A 13 -58.15 -41.99 21.78
N ARG A 14 -57.98 -43.05 20.96
CA ARG A 14 -56.90 -43.14 19.98
C ARG A 14 -57.03 -42.07 18.89
N LEU A 15 -58.24 -41.82 18.41
CA LEU A 15 -58.50 -40.77 17.43
C LEU A 15 -58.17 -39.38 18.00
N ALA A 16 -58.56 -39.11 19.25
CA ALA A 16 -58.23 -37.87 19.94
C ALA A 16 -56.72 -37.68 20.12
N GLN A 17 -55.98 -38.75 20.48
CA GLN A 17 -54.52 -38.71 20.55
C GLN A 17 -53.88 -38.39 19.19
N VAL A 18 -54.30 -39.06 18.12
CA VAL A 18 -53.78 -38.81 16.77
C VAL A 18 -54.06 -37.38 16.31
N GLN A 19 -55.25 -36.84 16.60
CA GLN A 19 -55.59 -35.45 16.28
C GLN A 19 -54.71 -34.45 17.04
N LEU A 20 -54.45 -34.70 18.33
CA LEU A 20 -53.56 -33.87 19.14
C LEU A 20 -52.11 -33.92 18.63
N GLU A 21 -51.63 -35.10 18.25
CA GLU A 21 -50.30 -35.29 17.66
C GLU A 21 -50.19 -34.57 16.30
N GLN A 22 -51.20 -34.68 15.44
CA GLN A 22 -51.25 -33.92 14.18
C GLN A 22 -51.18 -32.42 14.42
N ALA A 23 -51.96 -31.88 15.37
CA ALA A 23 -51.93 -30.46 15.70
C ALA A 23 -50.53 -30.01 16.16
N ARG A 24 -49.87 -30.80 17.02
CA ARG A 24 -48.49 -30.53 17.47
C ARG A 24 -47.48 -30.59 16.33
N GLN A 25 -47.61 -31.56 15.43
CA GLN A 25 -46.74 -31.67 14.25
C GLN A 25 -46.94 -30.48 13.30
N HIS A 26 -48.19 -30.05 13.09
CA HIS A 26 -48.50 -28.86 12.29
C HIS A 26 -47.88 -27.59 12.88
N GLN A 27 -47.97 -27.40 14.20
CA GLN A 27 -47.33 -26.28 14.88
C GLN A 27 -45.80 -26.32 14.73
N ARG A 28 -45.17 -27.49 14.89
CA ARG A 28 -43.72 -27.64 14.69
C ARG A 28 -43.31 -27.33 13.26
N LEU A 29 -44.05 -27.82 12.26
CA LEU A 29 -43.79 -27.53 10.85
C LEU A 29 -43.88 -26.03 10.56
N SER A 30 -44.93 -25.35 11.07
CA SER A 30 -45.08 -23.90 10.92
C SER A 30 -43.93 -23.12 11.57
N GLN A 31 -43.50 -23.53 12.76
CA GLN A 31 -42.33 -22.93 13.42
C GLN A 31 -41.04 -23.13 12.61
N LEU A 32 -40.80 -24.34 12.10
CA LEU A 32 -39.63 -24.63 11.26
C LEU A 32 -39.66 -23.85 9.95
N GLN A 33 -40.82 -23.69 9.31
CA GLN A 33 -40.99 -22.85 8.12
C GLN A 33 -40.69 -21.38 8.42
N GLY A 34 -41.16 -20.87 9.56
CA GLY A 34 -40.83 -19.53 10.03
C GLY A 34 -39.33 -19.33 10.24
N GLN A 35 -38.68 -20.28 10.93
CA GLN A 35 -37.23 -20.26 11.14
C GLN A 35 -36.47 -20.34 9.82
N GLN A 36 -36.90 -21.17 8.87
CA GLN A 36 -36.30 -21.28 7.54
C GLN A 36 -36.43 -19.96 6.77
N SER A 37 -37.59 -19.31 6.81
CA SER A 37 -37.81 -18.02 6.17
C SER A 37 -36.89 -16.95 6.78
N GLN A 38 -36.80 -16.90 8.11
CA GLN A 38 -35.91 -15.96 8.81
C GLN A 38 -34.45 -16.20 8.42
N ALA A 39 -34.00 -17.45 8.40
CA ALA A 39 -32.63 -17.80 8.01
C ALA A 39 -32.32 -17.37 6.57
N ARG A 40 -33.26 -17.57 5.64
CA ARG A 40 -33.11 -17.12 4.24
C ARG A 40 -33.03 -15.60 4.12
N GLN A 41 -33.84 -14.86 4.89
CA GLN A 41 -33.79 -13.40 4.92
C GLN A 41 -32.45 -12.89 5.47
N THR A 42 -31.96 -13.49 6.57
CA THR A 42 -30.65 -13.14 7.14
C THR A 42 -29.53 -13.44 6.14
N LEU A 43 -29.58 -14.58 5.45
CA LEU A 43 -28.58 -14.94 4.44
C LEU A 43 -28.56 -13.94 3.28
N ALA A 44 -29.73 -13.58 2.74
CA ALA A 44 -29.83 -12.58 1.68
C ALA A 44 -29.30 -11.19 2.12
N ALA A 45 -29.56 -10.80 3.37
CA ALA A 45 -29.03 -9.54 3.92
C ALA A 45 -27.49 -9.57 4.05
N LEU A 46 -26.93 -10.69 4.52
CA LEU A 46 -25.48 -10.89 4.61
C LEU A 46 -24.82 -10.89 3.23
N GLU A 47 -25.42 -11.55 2.24
CA GLU A 47 -24.93 -11.54 0.86
C GLU A 47 -24.92 -10.13 0.27
N ALA A 48 -25.98 -9.34 0.50
CA ALA A 48 -26.04 -7.94 0.08
C ALA A 48 -24.96 -7.09 0.77
N GLN A 49 -24.75 -7.28 2.07
CA GLN A 49 -23.74 -6.55 2.82
C GLN A 49 -22.31 -6.92 2.38
N LEU A 50 -22.06 -8.20 2.09
CA LEU A 50 -20.80 -8.66 1.51
C LEU A 50 -20.56 -8.03 0.13
N ALA A 51 -21.59 -8.00 -0.73
CA ALA A 51 -21.49 -7.39 -2.05
C ALA A 51 -21.17 -5.90 -1.98
N LEU A 52 -21.80 -5.17 -1.06
CA LEU A 52 -21.51 -3.75 -0.81
C LEU A 52 -20.07 -3.57 -0.31
N SER A 53 -19.64 -4.35 0.69
CA SER A 53 -18.27 -4.27 1.22
C SER A 53 -17.24 -4.55 0.13
N ASN A 54 -17.46 -5.53 -0.74
CA ASN A 54 -16.57 -5.82 -1.86
C ASN A 54 -16.54 -4.68 -2.89
N ALA A 55 -17.68 -4.05 -3.15
CA ALA A 55 -17.76 -2.88 -4.03
C ALA A 55 -17.00 -1.68 -3.46
N ASP A 56 -17.00 -1.50 -2.14
CA ASP A 56 -16.26 -0.44 -1.45
C ASP A 56 -14.74 -0.70 -1.43
N LEU A 57 -14.31 -1.96 -1.35
CA LEU A 57 -12.88 -2.34 -1.36
C LEU A 57 -12.25 -2.28 -2.77
N ALA A 58 -13.02 -2.54 -3.83
CA ALA A 58 -12.52 -2.52 -5.21
C ALA A 58 -11.81 -1.22 -5.64
N PRO A 59 -12.35 -0.01 -5.39
CA PRO A 59 -11.66 1.23 -5.71
C PRO A 59 -10.40 1.44 -4.86
N ILE A 60 -10.40 1.00 -3.59
CA ILE A 60 -9.23 1.09 -2.70
C ILE A 60 -8.10 0.22 -3.23
N ALA A 61 -8.40 -1.02 -3.62
CA ALA A 61 -7.43 -1.93 -4.24
C ALA A 61 -6.84 -1.34 -5.54
N THR A 62 -7.69 -0.74 -6.37
CA THR A 62 -7.25 -0.09 -7.61
C THR A 62 -6.33 1.11 -7.33
N GLN A 63 -6.64 1.92 -6.32
CA GLN A 63 -5.81 3.05 -5.91
C GLN A 63 -4.45 2.58 -5.35
N ALA A 64 -4.45 1.53 -4.51
CA ALA A 64 -3.24 0.94 -3.98
C ALA A 64 -2.32 0.45 -5.10
N GLN A 65 -2.84 -0.33 -6.05
CA GLN A 65 -2.08 -0.83 -7.20
C GLN A 65 -1.49 0.30 -8.06
N ALA A 66 -2.28 1.35 -8.32
CA ALA A 66 -1.80 2.50 -9.10
C ALA A 66 -0.67 3.25 -8.36
N LEU A 67 -0.77 3.36 -7.03
CA LEU A 67 0.25 4.01 -6.21
C LEU A 67 1.52 3.16 -6.09
N GLU A 68 1.39 1.84 -5.95
CA GLU A 68 2.51 0.90 -5.99
C GLU A 68 3.29 0.99 -7.31
N ALA A 69 2.60 1.03 -8.45
CA ALA A 69 3.23 1.19 -9.75
C ALA A 69 4.01 2.51 -9.84
N ARG A 70 3.42 3.63 -9.40
CA ARG A 70 4.09 4.94 -9.35
C ARG A 70 5.31 4.93 -8.43
N ILE A 71 5.23 4.25 -7.29
CA ILE A 71 6.34 4.09 -6.35
C ILE A 71 7.48 3.30 -6.99
N ALA A 72 7.18 2.24 -7.74
CA ALA A 72 8.18 1.45 -8.46
C ALA A 72 8.88 2.27 -9.54
N ASP A 73 8.11 3.00 -10.36
CA ASP A 73 8.65 3.89 -11.39
C ASP A 73 9.52 5.00 -10.79
N ALA A 74 9.05 5.65 -9.71
CA ALA A 74 9.79 6.69 -9.00
C ALA A 74 11.09 6.16 -8.38
N GLN A 75 11.09 4.92 -7.85
CA GLN A 75 12.31 4.27 -7.35
C GLN A 75 13.33 4.02 -8.46
N MET A 76 12.87 3.54 -9.61
CA MET A 76 13.73 3.32 -10.77
C MET A 76 14.35 4.64 -11.22
N GLN A 77 13.54 5.68 -11.39
CA GLN A 77 14.00 7.00 -11.80
C GLN A 77 14.99 7.59 -10.78
N LEU A 78 14.67 7.53 -9.48
CA LEU A 78 15.56 7.98 -8.42
C LEU A 78 16.92 7.25 -8.46
N SER A 79 16.92 5.94 -8.68
CA SER A 79 18.17 5.16 -8.77
C SER A 79 19.01 5.56 -9.98
N HIS A 80 18.38 5.79 -11.12
CA HIS A 80 19.02 6.25 -12.34
C HIS A 80 19.64 7.64 -12.15
N ASP A 81 18.87 8.58 -11.61
CA ASP A 81 19.31 9.96 -11.41
C ASP A 81 20.42 10.05 -10.35
N GLN A 82 20.38 9.20 -9.31
CA GLN A 82 21.47 9.07 -8.34
C GLN A 82 22.76 8.59 -8.99
N LEU A 83 22.68 7.61 -9.90
CA LEU A 83 23.85 7.12 -10.61
C LEU A 83 24.44 8.21 -11.52
N ALA A 84 23.60 8.95 -12.25
CA ALA A 84 24.02 10.06 -13.09
C ALA A 84 24.69 11.17 -12.27
N TYR A 85 24.09 11.57 -11.15
CA TYR A 85 24.67 12.54 -10.22
C TYR A 85 26.05 12.09 -9.71
N LEU A 86 26.21 10.83 -9.32
CA LEU A 86 27.50 10.29 -8.86
C LEU A 86 28.55 10.25 -9.98
N GLN A 87 28.14 10.08 -11.23
CA GLN A 87 29.05 10.17 -12.38
C GLN A 87 29.48 11.63 -12.61
N HIS A 88 28.54 12.58 -12.62
CA HIS A 88 28.83 14.00 -12.77
C HIS A 88 29.72 14.52 -11.65
N LEU A 89 29.45 14.12 -10.40
CA LEU A 89 30.25 14.50 -9.24
C LEU A 89 31.69 13.99 -9.36
N ARG A 90 31.88 12.74 -9.80
CA ARG A 90 33.22 12.18 -10.04
C ARG A 90 33.95 12.91 -11.16
N ALA A 91 33.26 13.24 -12.25
CA ALA A 91 33.83 14.01 -13.36
C ALA A 91 34.29 15.40 -12.88
N PHE A 92 33.42 16.13 -12.18
CA PHE A 92 33.76 17.42 -11.57
C PHE A 92 34.97 17.33 -10.63
N GLN A 93 35.02 16.33 -9.76
CA GLN A 93 36.17 16.09 -8.88
C GLN A 93 37.46 15.79 -9.65
N ALA A 94 37.38 15.08 -10.78
CA ALA A 94 38.52 14.79 -11.63
C ALA A 94 39.02 16.05 -12.37
N ASP A 95 38.12 16.93 -12.80
CA ASP A 95 38.48 18.15 -13.50
C ASP A 95 39.10 19.18 -12.55
N ILE A 96 38.54 19.36 -11.36
CA ILE A 96 39.17 20.14 -10.29
C ILE A 96 40.56 19.56 -9.99
N ARG A 97 40.72 18.24 -9.91
CA ARG A 97 42.04 17.61 -9.75
C ARG A 97 43.07 18.06 -10.80
N LYS A 98 42.70 18.04 -12.08
CA LYS A 98 43.60 18.38 -13.19
C LYS A 98 44.02 19.84 -13.15
N ILE A 99 43.07 20.76 -12.92
CA ILE A 99 43.31 22.21 -12.95
C ILE A 99 44.42 22.59 -11.98
N TYR A 100 44.41 22.01 -10.79
CA TYR A 100 45.28 22.45 -9.71
C TYR A 100 46.46 21.49 -9.44
N ALA A 101 46.55 20.33 -10.08
CA ALA A 101 47.75 19.47 -10.03
C ALA A 101 49.04 20.20 -10.44
N LEU A 102 48.91 21.33 -11.15
CA LEU A 102 49.99 22.21 -11.59
C LEU A 102 50.43 23.25 -10.52
N GLY A 103 49.71 23.39 -9.40
CA GLY A 103 49.92 24.45 -8.38
C GLY A 103 50.44 24.01 -7.00
N GLY A 104 50.70 22.71 -6.78
CA GLY A 104 51.32 22.14 -5.56
C GLY A 104 50.41 21.24 -4.71
N MET A 105 50.82 20.01 -4.39
CA MET A 105 49.98 18.91 -3.85
C MET A 105 49.07 19.20 -2.63
N ARG A 106 49.32 20.24 -1.83
CA ARG A 106 48.65 20.45 -0.52
C ARG A 106 47.21 20.99 -0.61
N TRP A 107 46.82 21.65 -1.71
CA TRP A 107 45.44 22.16 -1.87
C TRP A 107 44.45 21.04 -2.21
N PHE A 108 44.93 19.94 -2.82
CA PHE A 108 44.10 18.78 -3.18
C PHE A 108 43.55 18.12 -1.91
N GLU A 109 44.37 17.95 -0.87
CA GLU A 109 43.92 17.44 0.43
C GLU A 109 42.87 18.34 1.10
N PHE A 110 42.96 19.66 0.90
CA PHE A 110 42.00 20.61 1.46
C PHE A 110 40.63 20.53 0.79
N VAL A 111 40.54 20.44 -0.53
CA VAL A 111 39.26 20.33 -1.25
C VAL A 111 38.64 18.93 -1.06
N PHE A 112 39.46 17.87 -1.01
CA PHE A 112 38.99 16.49 -0.89
C PHE A 112 38.68 16.04 0.55
N SER A 113 39.10 16.82 1.56
CA SER A 113 38.63 16.65 2.95
C SER A 113 37.24 17.26 3.19
N ALA A 114 36.57 17.75 2.14
CA ALA A 114 35.22 18.29 2.25
C ALA A 114 34.23 17.23 2.77
N ARG A 115 33.48 17.59 3.80
CA ARG A 115 32.52 16.68 4.46
C ARG A 115 31.15 16.67 3.81
N SER A 116 30.87 17.64 2.94
CA SER A 116 29.62 17.77 2.22
C SER A 116 29.86 18.47 0.88
N PHE A 117 28.87 18.37 -0.03
CA PHE A 117 28.93 19.09 -1.29
C PHE A 117 28.96 20.62 -1.09
N ASP A 118 28.28 21.13 -0.05
CA ASP A 118 28.32 22.55 0.27
C ASP A 118 29.71 23.00 0.76
N ASP A 119 30.34 22.17 1.61
CA ASP A 119 31.73 22.36 2.04
C ASP A 119 32.69 22.30 0.83
N LEU A 120 32.47 21.39 -0.11
CA LEU A 120 33.23 21.29 -1.35
C LEU A 120 33.11 22.58 -2.20
N LEU A 121 31.88 23.09 -2.37
CA LEU A 121 31.61 24.32 -3.11
C LEU A 121 32.23 25.56 -2.46
N ASN A 122 32.08 25.70 -1.14
CA ASN A 122 32.66 26.82 -0.42
C ASN A 122 34.19 26.79 -0.51
N ARG A 123 34.81 25.60 -0.32
CA ARG A 123 36.27 25.44 -0.44
C ARG A 123 36.80 25.68 -1.84
N THR A 124 36.03 25.37 -2.87
CA THR A 124 36.41 25.69 -4.25
C THR A 124 36.35 27.20 -4.49
N ILE A 125 35.28 27.89 -4.06
CA ILE A 125 35.14 29.37 -4.22
C ILE A 125 36.31 30.17 -3.61
N TYR A 126 36.96 29.66 -2.55
CA TYR A 126 38.13 30.31 -1.94
C TYR A 126 39.40 30.31 -2.81
N LEU A 127 39.39 29.63 -3.97
CA LEU A 127 40.54 29.54 -4.86
C LEU A 127 40.47 30.61 -5.96
N GLN A 128 41.48 31.49 -6.01
CA GLN A 128 41.62 32.60 -6.98
C GLN A 128 41.65 32.19 -8.48
N GLN A 129 41.66 30.89 -8.79
CA GLN A 129 41.85 30.34 -10.14
C GLN A 129 40.61 29.61 -10.71
N ILE A 130 39.43 29.76 -10.11
CA ILE A 130 38.20 29.17 -10.65
C ILE A 130 37.74 29.90 -11.91
N SER A 131 37.45 29.14 -12.98
CA SER A 131 36.81 29.68 -14.18
C SER A 131 35.28 29.68 -14.03
N VAL A 132 34.62 30.41 -14.92
CA VAL A 132 33.15 30.46 -14.98
C VAL A 132 32.55 29.08 -15.24
N SER A 133 33.26 28.22 -15.96
CA SER A 133 32.76 26.89 -16.33
C SER A 133 32.64 25.94 -15.13
N GLU A 134 33.58 25.98 -14.18
CA GLU A 134 33.53 25.14 -12.98
C GLU A 134 32.45 25.64 -12.01
N LEU A 135 32.25 26.96 -11.89
CA LEU A 135 31.13 27.51 -11.12
C LEU A 135 29.78 27.08 -11.71
N HIS A 136 29.67 27.04 -13.03
CA HIS A 136 28.45 26.56 -13.68
C HIS A 136 28.21 25.07 -13.39
N LEU A 137 29.24 24.23 -13.51
CA LEU A 137 29.14 22.79 -13.22
C LEU A 137 28.81 22.51 -11.74
N ALA A 138 29.43 23.26 -10.82
CA ALA A 138 29.11 23.27 -9.40
C ALA A 138 27.64 23.59 -9.11
N ARG A 139 27.09 24.63 -9.75
CA ARG A 139 25.67 24.99 -9.60
C ARG A 139 24.75 23.91 -10.16
N LYS A 140 25.09 23.32 -11.30
CA LYS A 140 24.34 22.21 -11.89
C LYS A 140 24.29 21.01 -10.94
N LEU A 141 25.43 20.63 -10.35
CA LEU A 141 25.49 19.56 -9.36
C LEU A 141 24.67 19.87 -8.09
N ARG A 142 24.63 21.13 -7.63
CA ARG A 142 23.75 21.54 -6.53
C ARG A 142 22.28 21.29 -6.89
N ALA A 143 21.87 21.74 -8.08
CA ALA A 143 20.50 21.56 -8.55
C ALA A 143 20.13 20.07 -8.68
N GLU A 144 21.01 19.24 -9.26
CA GLU A 144 20.81 17.79 -9.35
C GLU A 144 20.63 17.15 -7.96
N ARG A 145 21.44 17.54 -6.96
CA ARG A 145 21.27 17.09 -5.57
C ARG A 145 19.92 17.48 -5.00
N ASP A 146 19.49 18.72 -5.20
CA ASP A 146 18.23 19.24 -4.65
C ASP A 146 17.03 18.51 -5.27
N THR A 147 17.08 18.26 -6.58
CA THR A 147 16.08 17.41 -7.27
C THR A 147 16.07 15.98 -6.73
N LEU A 148 17.23 15.36 -6.46
CA LEU A 148 17.29 14.03 -5.85
C LEU A 148 16.65 13.98 -4.46
N GLU A 149 16.82 15.04 -3.67
CA GLU A 149 16.22 15.12 -2.34
C GLU A 149 14.70 15.30 -2.42
N GLU A 150 14.22 16.13 -3.34
CA GLU A 150 12.79 16.26 -3.64
C GLU A 150 12.18 14.92 -4.07
N GLN A 151 12.83 14.20 -4.99
CA GLN A 151 12.40 12.86 -5.42
C GLN A 151 12.32 11.88 -4.24
N ARG A 152 13.28 11.91 -3.31
CA ARG A 152 13.25 11.07 -2.09
C ARG A 152 12.08 11.41 -1.19
N GLN A 153 11.80 12.70 -0.99
CA GLN A 153 10.67 13.15 -0.16
C GLN A 153 9.35 12.74 -0.78
N LEU A 154 9.16 12.94 -2.09
CA LEU A 154 7.97 12.50 -2.81
C LEU A 154 7.77 10.99 -2.74
N LEU A 155 8.85 10.21 -2.89
CA LEU A 155 8.79 8.76 -2.77
C LEU A 155 8.43 8.32 -1.33
N ALA A 156 8.98 8.99 -0.31
CA ALA A 156 8.64 8.72 1.08
C ALA A 156 7.18 9.04 1.38
N GLN A 157 6.67 10.16 0.87
CA GLN A 157 5.26 10.55 0.99
C GLN A 157 4.36 9.53 0.30
N ALA A 158 4.66 9.13 -0.94
CA ALA A 158 3.87 8.14 -1.66
C ALA A 158 3.80 6.80 -0.91
N ARG A 159 4.90 6.36 -0.30
CA ARG A 159 4.91 5.16 0.55
C ARG A 159 4.07 5.33 1.82
N ALA A 160 4.09 6.51 2.43
CA ALA A 160 3.25 6.82 3.58
C ALA A 160 1.76 6.86 3.22
N ASP A 161 1.42 7.37 2.03
CA ASP A 161 0.04 7.41 1.52
C ASP A 161 -0.49 6.02 1.14
N LEU A 162 0.40 5.09 0.74
CA LEU A 162 0.03 3.71 0.43
C LEU A 162 -0.33 2.89 1.68
N ALA A 163 0.38 3.10 2.79
CA ALA A 163 0.20 2.34 4.04
C ALA A 163 -1.27 2.24 4.50
N PRO A 164 -2.03 3.35 4.65
CA PRO A 164 -3.42 3.26 5.09
C PRO A 164 -4.34 2.55 4.09
N LEU A 165 -4.04 2.62 2.78
CA LEU A 165 -4.83 1.90 1.78
C LEU A 165 -4.66 0.39 1.93
N LEU A 166 -3.46 -0.07 2.24
CA LEU A 166 -3.18 -1.49 2.50
C LEU A 166 -3.79 -1.97 3.82
N ASP A 167 -3.83 -1.12 4.85
CA ASP A 167 -4.49 -1.45 6.14
C ASP A 167 -6.02 -1.59 6.00
N THR A 168 -6.60 -1.02 4.93
CA THR A 168 -8.05 -1.06 4.67
C THR A 168 -8.46 -2.30 3.84
N LEU A 169 -7.50 -2.98 3.21
CA LEU A 169 -7.70 -4.17 2.37
C LEU A 169 -7.52 -5.46 3.17
#